data_AF-A0A1H0VA06-F1
#
_entry.id   AF-A0A1H0VA06-F1
#
_cell.length_a   1.000
_cell.length_b   1.000
_cell.length_c   1.000
_cell.angle_alpha   90.00
_cell.angle_beta   90.00
_cell.angle_gamma   90.00
#
_symmetry.space_group_name_H-M   'P 1'
#
loop_
_entity.id
_entity.type
_entity.pdbx_description
1 polymer ?
#
loop_
_entity_poly.entity_id
_entity_poly.type
_entity_poly.pdbx_seq_one_letter_code
_entity_poly.pdbx_strand_id
1 'polypeptide(L)'
;MDESNRKKIIIKEIRDWKQSRLLPEEYCNFLLTLYTEGDFNLLNEELKETKKVKKTFTPVFFIFCLLPISFLVTYFTEINLVLQIAIFSVFIIICVLSSIFLKKNQLLQHFSSIIGALIFLNATVQLNSHFNGDNQFALLVIVLLNCLIWLVLGIFLKRNYFLFASGLGIVLTIIAFFR
;
A
#
# COMPACT_ATOMS: atom_id res chain seq x y z
N MET A 1 31.60 10.84 34.05
CA MET A 1 30.48 10.53 33.13
C MET A 1 30.11 11.85 32.47
N ASP A 2 30.26 11.93 31.16
CA ASP A 2 30.36 13.19 30.40
C ASP A 2 29.01 13.94 30.35
N GLU A 3 29.02 15.26 30.58
CA GLU A 3 27.82 16.11 30.70
C GLU A 3 26.98 16.13 29.42
N SER A 4 27.66 15.98 28.29
CA SER A 4 27.10 15.80 26.94
C SER A 4 26.16 14.59 26.83
N ASN A 5 26.43 13.52 27.57
CA ASN A 5 25.67 12.27 27.49
C ASN A 5 24.36 12.37 28.29
N ARG A 6 24.38 13.10 29.41
CA ARG A 6 23.17 13.36 30.23
C ARG A 6 22.16 14.22 29.47
N LYS A 7 22.63 15.24 28.77
CA LYS A 7 21.82 16.13 27.92
C LYS A 7 21.08 15.34 26.84
N LYS A 8 21.75 14.40 26.17
CA LYS A 8 21.15 13.53 25.14
C LYS A 8 20.06 12.61 25.69
N ILE A 9 20.24 12.08 26.90
CA ILE A 9 19.25 11.22 27.57
C ILE A 9 17.99 12.03 27.90
N ILE A 10 18.15 13.22 28.49
CA ILE A 10 17.02 14.10 28.83
C ILE A 10 16.21 14.49 27.60
N ILE A 11 16.88 14.85 26.50
CA ILE A 11 16.22 15.17 25.22
C ILE A 11 15.41 13.97 24.69
N LYS A 12 15.90 12.74 24.89
CA LYS A 12 15.20 11.52 24.48
C LYS A 12 13.94 11.29 25.32
N GLU A 13 14.02 11.45 26.62
CA GLU A 13 12.85 11.29 27.52
C GLU A 13 11.76 12.34 27.23
N ILE A 14 12.12 13.60 27.01
CA ILE A 14 11.15 14.65 26.66
C ILE A 14 10.43 14.31 25.34
N ARG A 15 11.14 13.68 24.39
CA ARG A 15 10.54 13.21 23.12
C ARG A 15 9.54 12.08 23.36
N ASP A 16 9.89 11.12 24.22
CA ASP A 16 9.00 10.02 24.59
C ASP A 16 7.72 10.55 25.26
N TRP A 17 7.82 11.55 26.12
CA TRP A 17 6.66 12.20 26.76
C TRP A 17 5.76 12.95 25.77
N LYS A 18 6.35 13.61 24.76
CA LYS A 18 5.61 14.30 23.69
C LYS A 18 4.83 13.30 22.83
N GLN A 19 5.45 12.18 22.46
CA GLN A 19 4.81 11.13 21.67
C GLN A 19 3.69 10.42 22.45
N SER A 20 3.87 10.18 23.75
CA SER A 20 2.86 9.57 24.61
C SER A 20 1.80 10.56 25.14
N ARG A 21 1.88 11.86 24.76
CA ARG A 21 1.03 12.95 25.25
C ARG A 21 0.97 13.05 26.78
N LEU A 22 2.06 12.72 27.46
CA LEU A 22 2.15 12.76 28.92
C LEU A 22 2.21 14.21 29.44
N LEU A 23 2.75 15.10 28.60
CA LEU A 23 2.81 16.53 28.81
C LEU A 23 2.24 17.27 27.58
N PRO A 24 1.60 18.44 27.76
CA PRO A 24 1.14 19.26 26.64
C PRO A 24 2.30 19.68 25.74
N GLU A 25 2.05 19.77 24.44
CA GLU A 25 3.11 19.97 23.43
C GLU A 25 3.91 21.27 23.63
N GLU A 26 3.28 22.33 24.13
CA GLU A 26 3.93 23.61 24.41
C GLU A 26 5.06 23.49 25.44
N TYR A 27 4.86 22.69 26.50
CA TYR A 27 5.87 22.47 27.54
C TYR A 27 7.02 21.61 27.04
N CYS A 28 6.73 20.56 26.27
CA CYS A 28 7.77 19.75 25.64
C CYS A 28 8.63 20.59 24.69
N ASN A 29 8.02 21.48 23.90
CA ASN A 29 8.74 22.36 22.98
C ASN A 29 9.59 23.40 23.73
N PHE A 30 9.10 23.94 24.85
CA PHE A 30 9.86 24.83 25.72
C PHE A 30 11.10 24.12 26.30
N LEU A 31 10.92 22.94 26.89
CA LEU A 31 12.02 22.15 27.48
C LEU A 31 13.03 21.73 26.41
N LEU A 32 12.57 21.29 25.24
CA LEU A 32 13.45 20.94 24.12
C LEU A 32 14.27 22.15 23.67
N THR A 33 13.67 23.33 23.54
CA THR A 33 14.40 24.56 23.18
C THR A 33 15.45 24.92 24.21
N LEU A 34 15.12 24.80 25.50
CA LEU A 34 16.03 25.08 26.61
C LEU A 34 17.22 24.10 26.64
N TYR A 35 16.95 22.79 26.53
CA TYR A 35 17.97 21.76 26.55
C TYR A 35 18.69 21.58 25.22
N THR A 36 18.22 22.16 24.11
CA THR A 36 18.98 22.20 22.86
C THR A 36 19.78 23.48 22.72
N GLU A 37 19.60 24.48 23.60
CA GLU A 37 20.31 25.77 23.55
C GLU A 37 20.21 26.45 22.16
N GLY A 38 19.15 26.15 21.39
CA GLY A 38 19.01 26.64 20.02
C GLY A 38 19.87 25.90 18.98
N ASP A 39 20.41 24.71 19.28
CA ASP A 39 21.05 23.84 18.31
C ASP A 39 20.00 23.30 17.32
N PHE A 40 19.87 24.02 16.20
CA PHE A 40 18.96 23.71 15.11
C PHE A 40 19.18 22.31 14.51
N ASN A 41 20.31 21.64 14.76
CA ASN A 41 20.55 20.29 14.23
C ASN A 41 19.63 19.25 14.89
N LEU A 42 19.36 19.37 16.19
CA LEU A 42 18.47 18.48 16.94
C LEU A 42 17.00 18.76 16.63
N LEU A 43 16.63 20.03 16.40
CA LEU A 43 15.29 20.42 15.96
C LEU A 43 15.01 19.99 14.50
N ASN A 44 16.04 20.02 13.65
CA ASN A 44 15.97 19.55 12.27
C ASN A 44 15.80 18.03 12.17
N GLU A 45 16.16 17.24 13.18
CA GLU A 45 15.82 15.82 13.23
C GLU A 45 14.31 15.60 13.33
N GLU A 46 13.57 16.39 14.13
CA GLU A 46 12.09 16.34 14.16
C GLU A 46 11.47 16.71 12.79
N LEU A 47 12.02 17.73 12.13
CA LEU A 47 11.58 18.09 10.77
C LEU A 47 11.95 17.02 9.73
N LYS A 48 13.06 16.29 9.90
CA LYS A 48 13.46 15.19 9.01
C LYS A 48 12.64 13.92 9.25
N GLU A 49 12.29 13.60 10.50
CA GLU A 49 11.40 12.50 10.87
C GLU A 49 9.99 12.72 10.28
N THR A 50 9.41 13.91 10.49
CA THR A 50 8.11 14.27 9.92
C THR A 50 8.15 14.37 8.37
N LYS A 51 9.26 14.85 7.79
CA LYS A 51 9.45 14.84 6.32
C LYS A 51 9.67 13.42 5.76
N LYS A 52 10.31 12.50 6.49
CA LYS A 52 10.45 11.09 6.08
C LYS A 52 9.09 10.41 5.99
N VAL A 53 8.21 10.64 6.97
CA VAL A 53 6.83 10.12 6.94
C VAL A 53 6.06 10.71 5.75
N LYS A 54 6.15 12.03 5.51
CA LYS A 54 5.52 12.66 4.33
C LYS A 54 6.07 12.15 3.00
N LYS A 55 7.38 11.90 2.88
CA LYS A 55 8.02 11.44 1.63
C LYS A 55 7.65 9.99 1.27
N THR A 56 7.35 9.14 2.25
CA THR A 56 6.88 7.77 2.01
C THR A 56 5.37 7.69 1.76
N PHE A 57 4.58 8.64 2.28
CA PHE A 57 3.12 8.64 2.09
C PHE A 57 2.70 9.05 0.66
N THR A 58 3.43 9.98 0.04
CA THR A 58 3.12 10.46 -1.32
C THR A 58 3.06 9.34 -2.38
N PRO A 59 4.04 8.43 -2.50
CA PRO A 59 3.95 7.36 -3.51
C PRO A 59 2.89 6.31 -3.17
N VAL A 60 2.61 6.03 -1.88
CA VAL A 60 1.55 5.09 -1.49
C VAL A 60 0.19 5.60 -1.95
N PHE A 61 -0.08 6.90 -1.74
CA PHE A 61 -1.31 7.54 -2.20
C PHE A 61 -1.50 7.42 -3.71
N PHE A 62 -0.43 7.62 -4.48
CA PHE A 62 -0.48 7.53 -5.95
C PHE A 62 -0.81 6.12 -6.43
N ILE A 63 -0.17 5.09 -5.85
CA ILE A 63 -0.46 3.68 -6.18
C ILE A 63 -1.88 3.32 -5.72
N PHE A 64 -2.33 3.79 -4.56
CA PHE A 64 -3.70 3.56 -4.10
C PHE A 64 -4.74 4.13 -5.06
N CYS A 65 -4.46 5.29 -5.67
CA CYS A 65 -5.34 5.93 -6.64
C CYS A 65 -5.48 5.14 -7.96
N LEU A 66 -4.52 4.26 -8.31
CA LEU A 66 -4.65 3.41 -9.51
C LEU A 66 -5.89 2.51 -9.47
N LEU A 67 -6.31 2.08 -8.27
CA LEU A 67 -7.46 1.19 -8.11
C LEU A 67 -8.80 1.85 -8.48
N PRO A 68 -9.21 3.01 -7.92
CA PRO A 68 -10.42 3.69 -8.37
C PRO A 68 -10.34 4.14 -9.83
N ILE A 69 -9.15 4.48 -10.34
CA ILE A 69 -8.96 4.79 -11.76
C ILE A 69 -9.26 3.56 -12.63
N SER A 70 -8.85 2.35 -12.22
CA SER A 70 -9.19 1.08 -12.89
C SER A 70 -10.72 0.90 -13.03
N PHE A 71 -11.46 1.19 -11.97
CA PHE A 71 -12.93 1.15 -12.00
C PHE A 71 -13.52 2.25 -12.88
N LEU A 72 -12.95 3.46 -12.85
CA LEU A 72 -13.39 4.56 -13.68
C LEU A 72 -13.23 4.22 -15.17
N VAL A 73 -12.09 3.65 -15.57
CA VAL A 73 -11.85 3.17 -16.94
C VAL A 73 -12.88 2.11 -17.36
N THR A 74 -13.35 1.29 -16.42
CA THR A 74 -14.34 0.24 -16.69
C THR A 74 -15.76 0.79 -16.83
N TYR A 75 -16.11 1.82 -16.06
CA TYR A 75 -17.45 2.42 -16.03
C TYR A 75 -17.62 3.57 -17.05
N PHE A 76 -16.51 4.15 -17.55
CA PHE A 76 -16.51 5.03 -18.70
C PHE A 76 -16.66 4.19 -19.98
N THR A 77 -17.87 3.67 -20.19
CA THR A 77 -18.26 2.63 -21.16
C THR A 77 -18.30 3.11 -22.63
N GLU A 78 -17.38 3.98 -23.05
CA GLU A 78 -17.24 4.44 -24.45
C GLU A 78 -15.87 4.06 -25.06
N ILE A 79 -15.01 3.38 -24.29
CA ILE A 79 -13.64 3.03 -24.72
C ILE A 79 -13.62 1.66 -25.42
N ASN A 80 -12.93 1.57 -26.56
CA ASN A 80 -12.70 0.32 -27.27
C ASN A 80 -11.93 -0.69 -26.41
N LEU A 81 -12.34 -1.97 -26.43
CA LEU A 81 -11.74 -3.09 -25.69
C LEU A 81 -10.22 -3.16 -25.81
N VAL A 82 -9.67 -2.91 -27.02
CA VAL A 82 -8.22 -2.92 -27.24
C VAL A 82 -7.51 -1.88 -26.37
N LEU A 83 -8.07 -0.67 -26.25
CA LEU A 83 -7.50 0.40 -25.45
C LEU A 83 -7.64 0.11 -23.94
N GLN A 84 -8.76 -0.50 -23.53
CA GLN A 84 -8.99 -0.87 -22.14
C GLN A 84 -7.93 -1.89 -21.64
N ILE A 85 -7.65 -2.93 -22.43
CA ILE A 85 -6.60 -3.92 -22.11
C ILE A 85 -5.21 -3.26 -22.08
N ALA A 86 -4.93 -2.36 -23.03
CA ALA A 86 -3.68 -1.62 -23.06
C ALA A 86 -3.48 -0.81 -21.77
N ILE A 87 -4.49 -0.07 -21.31
CA ILE A 87 -4.43 0.71 -20.06
C ILE A 87 -4.20 -0.21 -18.85
N PHE A 88 -4.95 -1.31 -18.73
CA PHE A 88 -4.74 -2.26 -17.64
C PHE A 88 -3.33 -2.86 -17.63
N SER A 89 -2.80 -3.20 -18.81
CA SER A 89 -1.43 -3.71 -18.92
C SER A 89 -0.40 -2.69 -18.41
N VAL A 90 -0.58 -1.40 -18.74
CA VAL A 90 0.30 -0.33 -18.26
C VAL A 90 0.21 -0.20 -16.74
N PHE A 91 -0.99 -0.24 -16.17
CA PHE A 91 -1.17 -0.19 -14.70
C PHE A 91 -0.50 -1.37 -13.99
N ILE A 92 -0.65 -2.58 -14.52
CA ILE A 92 0.01 -3.77 -13.96
C ILE A 92 1.54 -3.62 -14.05
N ILE A 93 2.08 -3.16 -15.18
CA ILE A 93 3.52 -2.92 -15.35
C ILE A 93 4.03 -1.92 -14.32
N ILE A 94 3.32 -0.81 -14.10
CA ILE A 94 3.67 0.20 -13.08
C ILE A 94 3.68 -0.42 -11.68
N CYS A 95 2.68 -1.25 -11.33
CA CYS A 95 2.64 -1.97 -10.06
C CYS A 95 3.82 -2.94 -9.89
N VAL A 96 4.16 -3.71 -10.92
CA VAL A 96 5.30 -4.65 -10.87
C VAL A 96 6.63 -3.90 -10.75
N LEU A 97 6.86 -2.88 -11.58
CA LEU A 97 8.09 -2.07 -11.54
C LEU A 97 8.24 -1.39 -10.18
N SER A 98 7.18 -0.78 -9.65
CA SER A 98 7.23 -0.15 -8.33
C SER A 98 7.54 -1.15 -7.22
N SER A 99 7.00 -2.37 -7.27
CA SER A 99 7.33 -3.44 -6.32
C SER A 99 8.82 -3.86 -6.36
N ILE A 100 9.44 -3.82 -7.54
CA ILE A 100 10.86 -4.18 -7.73
C ILE A 100 11.81 -3.03 -7.35
N PHE A 101 11.52 -1.81 -7.81
CA PHE A 101 12.37 -0.63 -7.58
C PHE A 101 12.32 -0.14 -6.13
N LEU A 102 11.17 -0.30 -5.45
CA LEU A 102 10.96 0.25 -4.12
C LEU A 102 11.09 -0.80 -3.01
N LYS A 103 11.90 -1.85 -3.23
CA LYS A 103 12.22 -2.89 -2.23
C LYS A 103 12.66 -2.34 -0.87
N LYS A 104 13.22 -1.12 -0.84
CA LYS A 104 13.64 -0.43 0.38
C LYS A 104 12.45 -0.01 1.28
N ASN A 105 11.28 0.24 0.69
CA ASN A 105 10.06 0.64 1.40
C ASN A 105 9.11 -0.55 1.46
N GLN A 106 9.20 -1.36 2.52
CA GLN A 106 8.38 -2.57 2.69
C GLN A 106 6.88 -2.30 2.51
N LEU A 107 6.36 -1.21 3.08
CA LEU A 107 4.96 -0.80 2.92
C LEU A 107 4.56 -0.63 1.46
N LEU A 108 5.32 0.16 0.70
CA LEU A 108 5.00 0.45 -0.70
C LEU A 108 5.08 -0.80 -1.58
N GLN A 109 6.02 -1.70 -1.29
CA GLN A 109 6.12 -2.99 -1.95
C GLN A 109 4.87 -3.85 -1.70
N HIS A 110 4.40 -3.92 -0.46
CA HIS A 110 3.18 -4.68 -0.09
C HIS A 110 1.94 -4.10 -0.76
N PHE A 111 1.71 -2.78 -0.64
CA PHE A 111 0.56 -2.11 -1.24
C PHE A 111 0.54 -2.25 -2.76
N SER A 112 1.68 -2.05 -3.43
CA SER A 112 1.76 -2.16 -4.88
C SER A 112 1.43 -3.57 -5.38
N SER A 113 1.90 -4.59 -4.67
CA SER A 113 1.60 -5.97 -5.04
C SER A 113 0.13 -6.35 -4.85
N ILE A 114 -0.52 -5.85 -3.80
CA ILE A 114 -1.95 -6.09 -3.54
C ILE A 114 -2.81 -5.36 -4.58
N ILE A 115 -2.49 -4.09 -4.85
CA ILE A 115 -3.23 -3.28 -5.82
C ILE A 115 -3.09 -3.85 -7.23
N GLY A 116 -1.88 -4.28 -7.61
CA GLY A 116 -1.66 -4.94 -8.90
C GLY A 116 -2.48 -6.23 -9.06
N ALA A 117 -2.61 -7.03 -8.00
CA ALA A 117 -3.45 -8.22 -8.01
C ALA A 117 -4.93 -7.86 -8.21
N LEU A 118 -5.46 -6.87 -7.49
CA LEU A 118 -6.84 -6.43 -7.65
C LEU A 118 -7.14 -5.88 -9.05
N ILE A 119 -6.20 -5.12 -9.65
CA ILE A 119 -6.33 -4.62 -11.02
C ILE A 119 -6.33 -5.80 -12.02
N PHE A 120 -5.48 -6.80 -11.81
CA PHE A 120 -5.46 -8.00 -12.66
C PHE A 120 -6.77 -8.80 -12.61
N LEU A 121 -7.35 -8.95 -11.41
CA LEU A 121 -8.67 -9.57 -11.25
C LEU A 121 -9.74 -8.76 -11.99
N ASN A 122 -9.75 -7.44 -11.81
CA ASN A 122 -10.71 -6.54 -12.48
C ASN A 122 -10.61 -6.65 -14.01
N ALA A 123 -9.40 -6.64 -14.56
CA ALA A 123 -9.16 -6.81 -15.98
C ALA A 123 -9.67 -8.18 -16.50
N THR A 124 -9.44 -9.27 -15.74
CA THR A 124 -9.89 -10.60 -16.16
C THR A 124 -11.41 -10.75 -16.11
N VAL A 125 -12.06 -10.16 -15.10
CA VAL A 125 -13.53 -10.14 -15.00
C VAL A 125 -14.15 -9.36 -16.16
N GLN A 126 -13.56 -8.22 -16.53
CA GLN A 126 -14.02 -7.43 -17.66
C GLN A 126 -13.82 -8.13 -19.01
N LEU A 127 -12.72 -8.86 -19.18
CA LEU A 127 -12.53 -9.70 -20.36
C LEU A 127 -13.62 -10.76 -20.45
N ASN A 128 -13.97 -11.38 -19.31
CA ASN A 128 -15.01 -12.40 -19.30
C ASN A 128 -16.39 -11.85 -19.69
N SER A 129 -16.77 -10.69 -19.16
CA SER A 129 -18.07 -10.08 -19.46
C SER A 129 -18.23 -9.78 -20.95
N HIS A 130 -17.14 -9.43 -21.64
CA HIS A 130 -17.18 -9.18 -23.08
C HIS A 130 -17.22 -10.46 -23.93
N PHE A 131 -16.47 -11.51 -23.57
CA PHE A 131 -16.40 -12.75 -24.37
C PHE A 131 -17.51 -13.74 -24.07
N ASN A 132 -17.83 -13.96 -22.80
CA ASN A 132 -18.74 -15.01 -22.35
C ASN A 132 -20.10 -14.47 -21.88
N GLY A 133 -20.31 -13.15 -21.93
CA GLY A 133 -21.52 -12.50 -21.45
C GLY A 133 -21.73 -12.70 -19.94
N ASP A 134 -22.99 -12.76 -19.51
CA ASP A 134 -23.40 -12.83 -18.09
C ASP A 134 -23.46 -14.26 -17.53
N ASN A 135 -22.63 -15.15 -18.09
CA ASN A 135 -22.56 -16.55 -17.66
C ASN A 135 -21.89 -16.67 -16.28
N GLN A 136 -22.71 -16.88 -15.25
CA GLN A 136 -22.27 -17.02 -13.85
C GLN A 136 -21.20 -18.10 -13.65
N PHE A 137 -21.30 -19.21 -14.39
CA PHE A 137 -20.31 -20.30 -14.31
C PHE A 137 -18.94 -19.87 -14.86
N ALA A 138 -18.90 -19.07 -15.94
CA ALA A 138 -17.65 -18.59 -16.52
C ALA A 138 -16.93 -17.61 -15.57
N LEU A 139 -17.69 -16.75 -14.88
CA LEU A 139 -17.15 -15.88 -13.83
C LEU A 139 -16.53 -16.68 -12.70
N LEU A 140 -17.20 -17.74 -12.23
CA LEU A 140 -16.69 -18.60 -11.17
C LEU A 140 -15.35 -19.25 -11.55
N VAL A 141 -15.25 -19.81 -12.76
CA VAL A 141 -14.01 -20.43 -13.26
C VAL A 141 -12.86 -19.41 -13.30
N ILE A 142 -13.13 -18.19 -13.76
CA ILE A 142 -12.11 -17.14 -13.88
C ILE A 142 -11.62 -16.63 -12.54
N VAL A 143 -12.52 -16.45 -11.56
CA VAL A 143 -12.11 -16.04 -10.22
C VAL A 143 -11.30 -17.15 -9.56
N LEU A 144 -11.68 -18.42 -9.71
CA LEU A 144 -10.89 -19.55 -9.22
C LEU A 144 -9.50 -19.60 -9.87
N LEU A 145 -9.39 -19.41 -11.19
CA LEU A 145 -8.10 -19.34 -11.88
C LEU A 145 -7.22 -18.20 -11.35
N ASN A 146 -7.78 -17.00 -11.17
CA ASN A 146 -7.07 -15.88 -10.55
C ASN A 146 -6.56 -16.24 -9.14
N CYS A 147 -7.40 -16.92 -8.37
CA CYS A 147 -7.07 -17.34 -7.02
C CYS A 147 -5.94 -18.38 -6.98
N LEU A 148 -5.90 -19.30 -7.95
CA LEU A 148 -4.81 -20.25 -8.12
C LEU A 148 -3.51 -19.56 -8.53
N ILE A 149 -3.56 -18.60 -9.47
CA ILE A 149 -2.40 -17.80 -9.87
C ILE A 149 -1.82 -17.07 -8.64
N TRP A 150 -2.68 -16.49 -7.81
CA TRP A 150 -2.29 -15.82 -6.57
C TRP A 150 -1.67 -16.79 -5.56
N LEU A 151 -2.21 -18.00 -5.44
CA LEU A 151 -1.65 -19.04 -4.57
C LEU A 151 -0.23 -19.42 -5.02
N VAL A 152 -0.06 -19.69 -6.32
CA VAL A 152 1.25 -20.04 -6.91
C VAL A 152 2.26 -18.90 -6.73
N LEU A 153 1.86 -17.65 -7.01
CA LEU A 153 2.70 -16.47 -6.78
C LEU A 153 3.04 -16.28 -5.30
N GLY A 154 2.09 -16.51 -4.39
CA GLY A 154 2.31 -16.43 -2.94
C GLY A 154 3.36 -17.40 -2.44
N ILE A 155 3.31 -18.64 -2.94
CA ILE A 155 4.30 -19.69 -2.64
C ILE A 155 5.67 -19.31 -3.24
N PHE A 156 5.71 -18.91 -4.52
CA PHE A 156 6.97 -18.63 -5.21
C PHE A 156 7.70 -17.40 -4.65
N LEU A 157 6.94 -16.35 -4.27
CA LEU A 157 7.49 -15.14 -3.68
C LEU A 157 7.64 -15.20 -2.14
N LYS A 158 7.28 -16.34 -1.48
CA LYS A 158 7.26 -16.51 -0.02
C LYS A 158 6.55 -15.35 0.73
N ARG A 159 5.44 -14.85 0.17
CA ARG A 159 4.66 -13.75 0.77
C ARG A 159 3.33 -14.28 1.30
N ASN A 160 3.20 -14.35 2.63
CA ASN A 160 2.00 -14.89 3.30
C ASN A 160 0.70 -14.18 2.92
N TYR A 161 0.74 -12.89 2.58
CA TYR A 161 -0.46 -12.11 2.23
C TYR A 161 -1.19 -12.65 0.99
N PHE A 162 -0.47 -13.20 0.01
CA PHE A 162 -1.08 -13.79 -1.17
C PHE A 162 -1.82 -15.10 -0.85
N LEU A 163 -1.34 -15.86 0.12
CA LEU A 163 -2.01 -17.07 0.60
C LEU A 163 -3.31 -16.71 1.35
N PHE A 164 -3.28 -15.68 2.19
CA PHE A 164 -4.49 -15.18 2.86
C PHE A 164 -5.52 -14.63 1.86
N ALA A 165 -5.07 -13.84 0.88
CA ALA A 165 -5.94 -13.31 -0.18
C ALA A 165 -6.56 -14.44 -1.02
N SER A 166 -5.79 -15.48 -1.33
CA SER A 166 -6.28 -16.64 -2.06
C SER A 166 -7.30 -17.45 -1.24
N GLY A 167 -7.02 -17.71 0.04
CA GLY A 167 -7.96 -18.38 0.92
C GLY A 167 -9.29 -17.63 1.05
N LEU A 168 -9.23 -16.32 1.29
CA LEU A 168 -10.43 -15.46 1.34
C LEU A 168 -11.19 -15.45 0.01
N GLY A 169 -10.48 -15.39 -1.11
CA GLY A 169 -11.07 -15.42 -2.46
C GLY A 169 -11.88 -16.70 -2.70
N ILE A 170 -11.30 -17.87 -2.39
CA ILE A 170 -12.01 -19.17 -2.52
C ILE A 170 -13.26 -19.20 -1.64
N VAL A 171 -13.15 -18.81 -0.37
CA VAL A 171 -14.30 -18.79 0.55
C VAL A 171 -15.41 -17.86 0.03
N LEU A 172 -15.06 -16.66 -0.43
CA LEU A 172 -16.01 -15.72 -1.02
C LEU A 172 -16.69 -16.29 -2.27
N THR A 173 -15.95 -16.96 -3.16
CA THR A 173 -16.56 -17.59 -4.35
C THR A 173 -17.54 -18.69 -4.01
N ILE A 174 -17.25 -19.50 -2.99
CA ILE A 174 -18.14 -20.57 -2.53
C ILE A 174 -19.42 -19.97 -1.93
N ILE A 175 -19.30 -18.93 -1.10
CA ILE A 175 -20.45 -18.25 -0.52
C ILE A 175 -21.30 -17.59 -1.61
N ALA A 176 -20.67 -16.94 -2.60
CA ALA A 176 -21.37 -16.29 -3.70
C ALA A 176 -22.09 -17.28 -4.62
N PHE A 177 -21.62 -18.52 -4.73
CA PHE A 177 -22.30 -19.58 -5.48
C PHE A 177 -23.52 -20.15 -4.76
N PHE A 178 -23.49 -20.18 -3.41
CA PHE A 178 -24.58 -20.71 -2.59
C PHE A 178 -25.71 -19.71 -2.32
N ARG A 179 -25.56 -18.44 -2.74
CA ARG A 179 -26.54 -17.38 -2.58
C ARG A 179 -27.23 -17.08 -3.90
#